data_AF-A0A969GJB6-F1
#
_entry.id   AF-A0A969GJB6-F1
#
_cell.length_a   1.000
_cell.length_b   1.000
_cell.length_c   1.000
_cell.angle_alpha   90.00
_cell.angle_beta   90.00
_cell.angle_gamma   90.00
#
_symmetry.space_group_name_H-M   'P 1'
#
loop_
_entity.id
_entity.type
_entity.pdbx_description
1 polymer ?
#
loop_
_entity_poly.entity_id
_entity_poly.type
_entity_poly.pdbx_seq_one_letter_code
_entity_poly.pdbx_strand_id
1 'polypeptide(L)' 'MTDVAMLSETTGWITGGHGPLRLDNGVWDFVESGLTSGDSPDFLDAVTESNVWGVGYDGIFHFNGTS' A
#
# COMPACT_ATOMS: atom_id res chain seq x y z
N MET A 1 -5.26 4.12 -11.94
CA MET A 1 -6.13 3.71 -10.83
C MET A 1 -5.35 3.98 -9.56
N THR A 2 -5.99 4.55 -8.55
CA THR A 2 -5.36 5.09 -7.34
C THR A 2 -6.37 4.96 -6.21
N ASP A 3 -5.90 4.62 -5.03
CA ASP A 3 -6.72 4.44 -3.84
C ASP A 3 -5.96 4.89 -2.58
N VAL A 4 -6.70 5.07 -1.49
CA VAL A 4 -6.17 5.47 -0.18
C VAL A 4 -6.89 4.74 0.94
N ALA A 5 -6.13 4.18 1.87
CA ALA A 5 -6.63 3.52 3.07
C ALA A 5 -5.97 4.13 4.32
N MET A 6 -6.70 4.95 5.07
CA MET A 6 -6.20 5.59 6.29
C MET A 6 -6.69 4.84 7.53
N LEU A 7 -5.78 4.63 8.49
CA LEU A 7 -6.08 4.06 9.81
C LEU A 7 -6.15 5.14 10.89
N SER A 8 -5.45 6.26 10.67
CA SER A 8 -5.45 7.44 11.54
C SER A 8 -5.02 8.68 10.75
N GLU A 9 -4.85 9.82 11.40
CA GLU A 9 -4.30 11.04 10.78
C GLU A 9 -2.82 10.90 10.39
N THR A 10 -2.10 9.96 11.01
CA THR A 10 -0.64 9.78 10.84
C THR A 10 -0.25 8.39 10.36
N THR A 11 -1.23 7.52 10.09
CA THR A 11 -1.00 6.16 9.59
C THR A 11 -1.96 5.84 8.45
N GLY A 12 -1.42 5.39 7.32
CA GLY A 12 -2.24 5.04 6.16
C GLY A 12 -1.43 4.58 4.97
N TRP A 13 -2.12 4.31 3.86
CA TRP A 13 -1.55 3.76 2.65
C TRP A 13 -2.16 4.44 1.43
N ILE A 14 -1.34 4.66 0.42
CA ILE A 14 -1.78 5.12 -0.89
C ILE A 14 -1.17 4.24 -1.97
N THR A 15 -1.83 4.19 -3.11
CA THR A 15 -1.31 3.52 -4.31
C THR A 15 -1.43 4.44 -5.53
N GLY A 16 -0.51 4.28 -6.48
CA GLY A 16 -0.40 5.01 -7.73
C GLY A 16 0.72 4.43 -8.59
N GLY A 17 1.11 5.05 -9.71
CA GLY A 17 1.96 4.41 -10.72
C GLY A 17 3.41 4.04 -10.34
N HIS A 18 3.80 4.05 -9.07
CA HIS A 18 5.17 3.81 -8.60
C HIS A 18 5.28 2.90 -7.36
N GLY A 19 4.23 2.15 -7.05
CA GLY A 19 4.15 1.25 -5.90
C GLY A 19 3.22 1.79 -4.81
N PRO A 20 2.85 0.96 -3.81
CA PRO A 20 2.19 1.43 -2.62
C PRO A 20 3.16 2.28 -1.77
N LEU A 21 2.69 3.40 -1.25
CA LEU A 21 3.36 4.15 -0.21
C LEU A 21 2.63 3.96 1.11
N ARG A 22 3.41 3.89 2.20
CA ARG A 22 2.92 3.84 3.57
C ARG A 22 3.23 5.16 4.27
N LEU A 23 2.22 5.74 4.91
CA LEU A 23 2.34 6.80 5.90
C LEU A 23 2.53 6.15 7.27
N ASP A 24 3.64 6.43 7.93
CA ASP A 24 3.95 5.99 9.28
C ASP A 24 4.43 7.19 10.09
N ASN A 25 3.67 7.56 11.13
CA ASN A 25 3.94 8.71 11.99
C ASN A 25 4.19 10.02 11.22
N GLY A 26 3.42 10.23 10.14
CA GLY A 26 3.53 11.44 9.31
C GLY A 26 4.62 11.40 8.22
N VAL A 27 5.36 10.30 8.09
CA VAL A 27 6.39 10.11 7.05
C VAL A 27 5.90 9.13 6.00
N TRP A 28 6.07 9.48 4.72
CA TRP A 28 5.73 8.62 3.58
C TRP A 28 6.95 7.87 3.07
N ASP A 29 6.85 6.55 2.96
CA ASP A 29 7.89 5.68 2.39
C ASP A 29 7.29 4.69 1.39
N PHE A 30 8.07 4.32 0.37
CA PHE A 30 7.71 3.25 -0.56
C PHE A 30 7.78 1.89 0.12
N VAL A 31 6.82 1.03 -0.17
CA VAL A 31 6.83 -0.37 0.24
C VAL A 31 7.02 -1.24 -0.99
N GLU A 32 7.98 -2.15 -0.93
CA GLU A 32 8.19 -3.14 -1.98
C GLU A 32 6.93 -4.00 -2.13
N SER A 33 6.32 -3.95 -3.30
CA SER A 33 5.06 -4.65 -3.55
C SER A 33 5.26 -6.10 -4.03
N GLY A 34 6.46 -6.43 -4.53
CA GLY A 34 6.71 -7.67 -5.25
C GLY A 34 5.96 -7.80 -6.59
N LEU A 35 5.22 -6.76 -7.00
CA LEU A 35 4.59 -6.69 -8.31
C LEU A 35 5.64 -6.40 -9.38
N THR A 36 5.29 -6.66 -10.64
CA THR A 36 6.13 -6.32 -11.79
C THR A 36 6.52 -4.83 -11.75
N SER A 37 7.76 -4.54 -12.16
CA SER A 37 8.36 -3.22 -12.00
C SER A 37 7.51 -2.13 -12.66
N GLY A 38 6.90 -1.27 -11.85
CA GLY A 38 6.02 -0.18 -12.30
C GLY A 38 4.53 -0.38 -11.97
N ASP A 39 4.15 -1.58 -11.53
CA ASP A 39 2.76 -1.89 -11.21
C ASP A 39 2.46 -1.69 -9.73
N SER A 40 1.22 -1.37 -9.44
CA SER A 40 0.74 -1.04 -8.10
C SER A 40 -0.69 -1.55 -7.96
N PRO A 41 -1.11 -1.93 -6.75
CA PRO A 41 -2.49 -2.33 -6.55
C PRO A 41 -3.41 -1.15 -6.91
N ASP A 42 -4.54 -1.43 -7.54
CA ASP A 42 -5.51 -0.41 -7.94
C ASP A 42 -6.41 0.01 -6.78
N PHE A 43 -6.59 -0.90 -5.82
CA PHE A 43 -7.44 -0.78 -4.64
C PHE A 43 -6.68 -1.22 -3.40
N LEU A 44 -6.96 -0.61 -2.25
CA LEU A 44 -6.34 -0.90 -0.98
C LEU A 44 -7.39 -1.17 0.11
N ASP A 45 -7.07 -2.08 1.02
CA ASP A 45 -7.79 -2.25 2.27
C ASP A 45 -6.80 -2.47 3.42
N ALA A 46 -6.94 -1.67 4.48
CA ALA A 46 -6.06 -1.70 5.63
C ALA A 46 -6.81 -2.24 6.85
N VAL A 47 -6.45 -3.45 7.29
CA VAL A 47 -7.03 -4.09 8.48
C VAL A 47 -6.36 -3.55 9.74
N THR A 48 -5.02 -3.47 9.72
CA THR A 48 -4.18 -2.85 10.75
C THR A 48 -2.96 -2.22 10.10
N GLU A 49 -2.13 -1.51 10.88
CA GLU A 49 -0.89 -0.87 10.38
C GLU A 49 0.10 -1.89 9.77
N SER A 50 -0.03 -3.17 10.14
CA SER A 50 0.81 -4.28 9.70
C SER A 50 0.03 -5.34 8.90
N ASN A 51 -1.20 -5.06 8.48
CA ASN A 51 -1.99 -5.99 7.68
C ASN A 51 -2.80 -5.21 6.63
N VAL A 52 -2.23 -5.11 5.43
CA VAL A 52 -2.81 -4.34 4.33
C VAL A 52 -2.83 -5.16 3.07
N TRP A 53 -3.96 -5.13 2.38
CA TRP A 53 -4.17 -5.83 1.12
C TRP A 53 -4.31 -4.81 0.01
N GLY A 54 -3.72 -5.14 -1.13
CA GLY A 54 -3.93 -4.40 -2.36
C GLY A 54 -4.27 -5.36 -3.48
N VAL A 55 -5.21 -4.97 -4.35
CA VAL A 55 -5.56 -5.77 -5.53
C VAL A 55 -5.48 -4.87 -6.76
N GLY A 56 -4.86 -5.38 -7.82
CA GLY A 56 -4.76 -4.70 -9.10
C GLY A 56 -4.76 -5.70 -10.24
N TYR A 57 -4.68 -5.19 -11.47
CA TYR A 57 -4.68 -6.02 -12.68
C TYR A 57 -3.60 -7.11 -12.67
N ASP A 58 -2.38 -6.77 -12.22
CA ASP A 58 -1.21 -7.65 -12.29
C ASP A 58 -1.04 -8.55 -11.06
N GLY A 59 -1.89 -8.42 -10.04
CA GLY A 59 -1.86 -9.32 -8.90
C GLY A 59 -2.38 -8.75 -7.59
N ILE A 60 -1.96 -9.40 -6.51
CA ILE A 60 -2.34 -9.10 -5.14
C ILE A 60 -1.08 -8.70 -4.37
N PHE A 61 -1.13 -7.54 -3.74
CA PHE A 61 -0.18 -7.07 -2.76
C PHE A 61 -0.70 -7.45 -1.35
N HIS A 62 0.17 -7.98 -0.50
CA HIS A 62 -0.14 -8.18 0.92
C HIS A 62 1.04 -7.73 1.77
N PHE A 63 0.81 -6.73 2.62
CA PHE A 63 1.76 -6.30 3.65
C PHE A 63 1.40 -6.94 4.98
N ASN A 64 2.36 -7.63 5.59
CA ASN A 64 2.19 -8.36 6.85
C ASN A 64 3.05 -7.81 8.02
N GLY A 65 3.58 -6.59 7.88
CA GLY A 65 4.39 -5.92 8.92
C GLY A 65 5.89 -6.18 8.84
N THR A 66 6.34 -7.04 7.94
CA THR A 66 7.77 -7.31 7.71
C THR A 66 8.10 -7.14 6.24
N SER A 67 9.15 -6.37 5.96
CA SER A 67 9.81 -6.32 4.66
C SER A 67 10.46 -7.65 4.32
#